data_AF-A0A1Q7PTA6-F1
#
_entry.id   AF-A0A1Q7PTA6-F1
#
_cell.length_a   1.000
_cell.length_b   1.000
_cell.length_c   1.000
_cell.angle_alpha   90.00
_cell.angle_beta   90.00
_cell.angle_gamma   90.00
#
_symmetry.space_group_name_H-M   'P 1'
#
loop_
_entity.id
_entity.type
_entity.pdbx_description
1 polymer ?
#
loop_
_entity_poly.entity_id
_entity_poly.type
_entity_poly.pdbx_seq_one_letter_code
_entity_poly.pdbx_strand_id
1 'polypeptide(L)'
;MLASSSPRRRQLLNLIGIAHDVRPANIDVSARPREVPRRHAERLAREKASAVATRDPDLVTIGADTVVVINRTVLGKPADGDEAARMLALLSGREHLVITAVAVSRGKKLRSAIEEVRVKFRRLRDDEIWAYIATGEPMDKAGAYGIQGFGATIVERIEGDYFAVMGLPLVRLVGLLTLSITRRSLSNASWPVASSIGTQRASFTSQSWSFVSPET
;
A
#
# COMPACT_ATOMS: atom_id res chain seq x y z
N MET A 1 -13.54 -0.57 10.43
CA MET A 1 -12.96 -1.94 10.39
C MET A 1 -12.05 -2.11 9.19
N LEU A 2 -10.86 -2.67 9.37
CA LEU A 2 -9.94 -3.07 8.31
C LEU A 2 -10.06 -4.57 8.04
N ALA A 3 -10.48 -4.92 6.83
CA ALA A 3 -10.67 -6.30 6.35
C ALA A 3 -9.36 -6.97 5.90
N SER A 4 -8.28 -6.82 6.66
CA SER A 4 -6.95 -7.29 6.25
C SER A 4 -6.08 -7.68 7.43
N SER A 5 -5.35 -8.79 7.29
CA SER A 5 -4.28 -9.19 8.22
C SER A 5 -2.94 -8.49 7.97
N SER A 6 -2.80 -7.71 6.89
CA SER A 6 -1.52 -7.07 6.53
C SER A 6 -1.08 -6.04 7.57
N PRO A 7 0.09 -6.21 8.22
CA PRO A 7 0.63 -5.21 9.14
C PRO A 7 0.85 -3.86 8.48
N ARG A 8 1.27 -3.85 7.21
CA ARG A 8 1.55 -2.62 6.43
C ARG A 8 0.30 -1.77 6.24
N ARG A 9 -0.85 -2.40 5.99
CA ARG A 9 -2.12 -1.65 5.83
C ARG A 9 -2.60 -1.03 7.14
N ARG A 10 -2.39 -1.70 8.27
CA ARG A 10 -2.64 -1.14 9.61
C ARG A 10 -1.75 0.08 9.86
N GLN A 11 -0.46 -0.06 9.56
CA GLN A 11 0.51 1.05 9.67
C GLN A 11 0.07 2.25 8.82
N LEU A 12 -0.39 2.03 7.60
CA LEU A 12 -0.83 3.10 6.70
C LEU A 12 -2.09 3.81 7.19
N LEU A 13 -3.06 3.10 7.79
CA LEU A 13 -4.21 3.74 8.42
C LEU A 13 -3.82 4.54 9.68
N ASN A 14 -2.90 3.99 10.49
CA ASN A 14 -2.38 4.68 11.67
C ASN A 14 -1.64 5.98 11.29
N LEU A 15 -0.87 5.95 10.19
CA LEU A 15 -0.13 7.10 9.67
C LEU A 15 -1.05 8.31 9.42
N ILE A 16 -2.29 8.07 9.01
CA ILE A 16 -3.28 9.12 8.74
C ILE A 16 -4.33 9.28 9.86
N GLY A 17 -4.07 8.71 11.04
CA GLY A 17 -4.91 8.89 12.23
C GLY A 17 -6.28 8.23 12.17
N ILE A 18 -6.50 7.23 11.30
CA ILE A 18 -7.77 6.51 11.24
C ILE A 18 -7.77 5.38 12.27
N ALA A 19 -8.55 5.56 13.34
CA ALA A 19 -8.85 4.50 14.30
C ALA A 19 -9.61 3.35 13.61
N HIS A 20 -9.19 2.11 13.87
CA HIS A 20 -9.77 0.95 13.22
C HIS A 20 -9.57 -0.34 14.01
N ASP A 21 -10.60 -1.19 14.01
CA ASP A 21 -10.47 -2.60 14.37
C ASP A 21 -10.07 -3.44 13.17
N VAL A 22 -9.31 -4.50 13.42
CA VAL A 22 -8.81 -5.41 12.39
C VAL A 22 -9.66 -6.68 12.39
N ARG A 23 -10.27 -7.00 11.25
CA ARG A 23 -11.04 -8.23 11.07
C ARG A 23 -10.70 -8.84 9.72
N PRO A 24 -9.70 -9.73 9.63
CA PRO A 24 -9.34 -10.35 8.36
C PRO A 24 -10.53 -11.12 7.77
N ALA A 25 -10.78 -10.94 6.48
CA ALA A 25 -11.82 -11.69 5.78
C ALA A 25 -11.29 -13.05 5.34
N ASN A 26 -12.08 -14.11 5.54
CA ASN A 26 -11.82 -15.44 4.99
C ASN A 26 -12.57 -15.56 3.65
N ILE A 27 -11.87 -15.35 2.55
CA ILE A 27 -12.42 -15.42 1.19
C ILE A 27 -11.52 -16.25 0.29
N ASP A 28 -12.09 -16.80 -0.79
CA ASP A 28 -11.31 -17.42 -1.85
C ASP A 28 -10.55 -16.34 -2.65
N VAL A 29 -9.22 -16.46 -2.63
CA VAL A 29 -8.31 -15.53 -3.31
C VAL A 29 -7.88 -16.02 -4.69
N SER A 30 -8.37 -17.17 -5.13
CA SER A 30 -8.03 -17.74 -6.43
C SER A 30 -8.46 -16.84 -7.58
N ALA A 31 -7.63 -16.77 -8.63
CA ALA A 31 -7.98 -16.04 -9.84
C ALA A 31 -9.09 -16.77 -10.61
N ARG A 32 -10.07 -16.02 -11.11
CA ARG A 32 -11.13 -16.60 -11.96
C ARG A 32 -10.64 -16.82 -13.40
N PRO A 33 -11.23 -17.75 -14.16
CA PRO A 33 -10.87 -17.96 -15.56
C PRO A 33 -10.93 -16.64 -16.36
N ARG A 34 -9.84 -16.32 -17.07
CA ARG A 34 -9.69 -15.10 -17.89
C ARG A 34 -9.82 -13.78 -17.11
N GLU A 35 -9.68 -13.82 -15.78
CA GLU A 35 -9.70 -12.62 -14.96
C GLU A 35 -8.40 -11.82 -15.13
N VAL A 36 -8.51 -10.58 -15.60
CA VAL A 36 -7.33 -9.70 -15.75
C VAL A 36 -6.86 -9.21 -14.37
N PRO A 37 -5.54 -8.97 -14.17
CA PRO A 37 -4.98 -8.64 -12.85
C PRO A 37 -5.67 -7.47 -12.14
N ARG A 38 -6.04 -6.43 -12.90
CA ARG A 38 -6.76 -5.26 -12.39
C ARG A 38 -8.13 -5.63 -11.80
N ARG A 39 -8.88 -6.49 -12.49
CA ARG A 39 -10.20 -6.96 -12.04
C ARG A 39 -10.08 -7.93 -10.89
N HIS A 40 -9.03 -8.75 -10.88
CA HIS A 40 -8.71 -9.64 -9.77
C HIS A 40 -8.50 -8.85 -8.47
N ALA A 41 -7.59 -7.88 -8.47
CA ALA A 41 -7.34 -7.05 -7.29
C ALA A 41 -8.60 -6.31 -6.83
N GLU A 42 -9.35 -5.69 -7.76
CA GLU A 42 -10.60 -4.99 -7.44
C GLU A 42 -11.64 -5.91 -6.81
N ARG A 43 -11.84 -7.09 -7.39
CA ARG A 43 -12.77 -8.09 -6.87
C ARG A 43 -12.38 -8.49 -5.45
N LEU A 44 -11.12 -8.86 -5.22
CA LEU A 44 -10.67 -9.27 -3.90
C LEU A 44 -10.80 -8.15 -2.86
N ALA A 45 -10.49 -6.90 -3.22
CA ALA A 45 -10.71 -5.77 -2.32
C ALA A 45 -12.20 -5.63 -1.93
N ARG A 46 -13.10 -5.74 -2.91
CA ARG A 46 -14.57 -5.64 -2.70
C ARG A 46 -15.12 -6.82 -1.91
N GLU A 47 -14.68 -8.04 -2.19
CA GLU A 47 -15.11 -9.26 -1.48
C GLU A 47 -14.63 -9.21 -0.02
N LYS A 48 -13.39 -8.78 0.25
CA LYS A 48 -12.89 -8.57 1.62
C LYS A 48 -13.71 -7.53 2.39
N ALA A 49 -13.96 -6.36 1.77
CA ALA A 49 -14.76 -5.31 2.41
C ALA A 49 -16.18 -5.80 2.74
N SER A 50 -16.80 -6.52 1.80
CA SER A 50 -18.15 -7.08 1.93
C SER A 50 -18.24 -8.17 2.98
N ALA A 51 -17.24 -9.05 3.07
CA ALA A 51 -17.24 -10.20 3.97
C ALA A 51 -17.30 -9.80 5.45
N VAL A 52 -16.83 -8.60 5.79
CA VAL A 52 -16.89 -8.07 7.16
C VAL A 52 -17.80 -6.85 7.29
N ALA A 53 -18.57 -6.53 6.24
CA ALA A 53 -19.48 -5.40 6.23
C ALA A 53 -20.57 -5.53 7.29
N THR A 54 -20.91 -4.41 7.91
CA THR A 54 -21.99 -4.30 8.88
C THR A 54 -23.19 -3.61 8.25
N ARG A 55 -24.40 -3.89 8.76
CA ARG A 55 -25.59 -3.11 8.40
C ARG A 55 -25.66 -1.76 9.12
N ASP A 56 -24.83 -1.58 10.14
CA ASP A 56 -24.65 -0.31 10.84
C ASP A 56 -24.15 0.76 9.84
N PRO A 57 -24.94 1.83 9.60
CA PRO A 57 -24.59 2.88 8.68
C PRO A 57 -23.46 3.78 9.18
N ASP A 58 -23.07 3.71 10.45
CA ASP A 58 -21.99 4.51 11.03
C ASP A 58 -20.64 3.78 11.00
N LEU A 59 -20.65 2.47 10.79
CA LEU A 59 -19.44 1.67 10.61
C LEU A 59 -19.03 1.58 9.14
N VAL A 60 -17.73 1.79 8.92
CA VAL A 60 -17.09 1.68 7.61
C VAL A 60 -16.17 0.46 7.59
N THR A 61 -16.22 -0.31 6.51
CA THR A 61 -15.28 -1.41 6.28
C THR A 61 -14.36 -1.11 5.10
N ILE A 62 -13.07 -1.38 5.28
CA ILE A 62 -12.03 -1.14 4.29
C ILE A 62 -11.45 -2.49 3.88
N GLY A 63 -11.59 -2.85 2.62
CA GLY A 63 -10.91 -3.99 2.00
C GLY A 63 -9.82 -3.51 1.05
N ALA A 64 -8.73 -4.26 0.95
CA ALA A 64 -7.68 -3.98 -0.02
C ALA A 64 -6.99 -5.26 -0.50
N ASP A 65 -6.53 -5.22 -1.73
CA ASP A 65 -5.74 -6.28 -2.34
C ASP A 65 -4.64 -5.71 -3.24
N THR A 66 -3.53 -6.42 -3.35
CA THR A 66 -2.33 -5.96 -4.04
C THR A 66 -1.72 -7.13 -4.80
N VAL A 67 -1.50 -6.94 -6.10
CA VAL A 67 -0.85 -7.92 -6.97
C VAL A 67 0.36 -7.31 -7.66
N VAL A 68 1.39 -8.14 -7.87
CA VAL A 68 2.57 -7.80 -8.67
C VAL A 68 2.42 -8.48 -10.03
N VAL A 69 2.66 -7.74 -11.12
CA VAL A 69 2.45 -8.23 -12.48
C VAL A 69 3.68 -7.96 -13.33
N ILE A 70 4.23 -9.00 -13.96
CA ILE A 70 5.31 -8.89 -14.94
C ILE A 70 4.99 -9.76 -16.16
N ASN A 71 5.16 -9.23 -17.38
CA ASN A 71 4.82 -9.94 -18.63
C ASN A 71 3.41 -10.57 -18.65
N ARG A 72 2.40 -9.91 -18.06
CA ARG A 72 1.02 -10.41 -17.88
C ARG A 72 0.86 -11.57 -16.88
N THR A 73 1.94 -12.02 -16.23
CA THR A 73 1.90 -13.00 -15.15
C THR A 73 1.70 -12.30 -13.81
N VAL A 74 0.73 -12.76 -13.01
CA VAL A 74 0.54 -12.33 -11.62
C VAL A 74 1.47 -13.12 -10.71
N LEU A 75 2.24 -12.43 -9.89
CA LEU A 75 3.08 -13.02 -8.86
C LEU A 75 2.36 -12.93 -7.52
N GLY A 76 2.02 -14.09 -6.96
CA GLY A 76 1.49 -14.22 -5.61
C GLY A 76 2.59 -14.13 -4.55
N LYS A 77 2.29 -14.62 -3.35
CA LYS A 77 3.31 -14.85 -2.33
C LYS A 77 4.09 -16.11 -2.69
N PRO A 78 5.42 -16.14 -2.49
CA PRO A 78 6.18 -17.37 -2.71
C PRO A 78 5.79 -18.43 -1.66
N ALA A 79 5.69 -19.69 -2.09
CA ALA A 79 5.46 -20.83 -1.22
C ALA A 79 6.71 -21.20 -0.41
N ASP A 80 7.89 -20.99 -0.99
CA ASP A 80 9.20 -21.32 -0.42
C ASP A 80 10.31 -20.38 -0.92
N GLY A 81 11.52 -20.57 -0.40
CA GLY A 81 12.69 -19.76 -0.76
C GLY A 81 13.08 -19.89 -2.22
N ASP A 82 12.93 -21.06 -2.83
CA ASP A 82 13.27 -21.27 -4.25
C ASP A 82 12.29 -20.50 -5.16
N GLU A 83 11.00 -20.50 -4.81
CA GLU A 83 10.01 -19.69 -5.51
C GLU A 83 10.26 -18.19 -5.33
N ALA A 84 10.64 -17.76 -4.12
CA ALA A 84 11.05 -16.39 -3.88
C ALA A 84 12.24 -15.99 -4.76
N ALA A 85 13.26 -16.86 -4.86
CA ALA A 85 14.43 -16.62 -5.70
C ALA A 85 14.06 -16.52 -7.19
N ARG A 86 13.19 -17.41 -7.69
CA ARG A 86 12.68 -17.35 -9.06
C ARG A 86 11.92 -16.04 -9.33
N MET A 87 11.05 -15.61 -8.41
CA MET A 87 10.32 -14.35 -8.53
C MET A 87 11.28 -13.16 -8.55
N LEU A 88 12.23 -13.09 -7.62
CA LEU A 88 13.21 -12.01 -7.53
C LEU A 88 14.12 -11.93 -8.77
N ALA A 89 14.61 -13.07 -9.26
CA ALA A 89 15.38 -13.15 -10.50
C ALA A 89 14.57 -12.70 -11.70
N LEU A 90 13.28 -13.05 -11.76
CA LEU A 90 12.37 -12.61 -12.83
C LEU A 90 12.16 -11.09 -12.84
N LEU A 91 12.11 -10.45 -11.67
CA LEU A 91 11.95 -8.99 -11.52
C LEU A 91 13.27 -8.22 -11.66
N SER A 92 14.41 -8.86 -11.39
CA SER A 92 15.75 -8.25 -11.38
C SER A 92 16.05 -7.44 -12.66
N GLY A 93 16.44 -6.17 -12.48
CA GLY A 93 16.77 -5.27 -13.57
C GLY A 93 15.60 -4.89 -14.49
N ARG A 94 14.35 -5.22 -14.12
CA ARG A 94 13.17 -5.06 -14.97
C ARG A 94 12.14 -4.17 -14.33
N GLU A 95 11.23 -3.69 -15.16
CA GLU A 95 10.04 -2.98 -14.72
C GLU A 95 8.85 -3.93 -14.63
N HIS A 96 8.04 -3.75 -13.60
CA HIS A 96 6.79 -4.48 -13.37
C HIS A 96 5.73 -3.54 -12.83
N LEU A 97 4.48 -4.02 -12.83
CA LEU A 97 3.35 -3.29 -12.28
C LEU A 97 3.03 -3.81 -10.88
N VAL A 98 2.76 -2.88 -9.97
CA VAL A 98 2.08 -3.16 -8.70
C VAL A 98 0.70 -2.56 -8.79
N ILE A 99 -0.31 -3.41 -8.69
CA ILE A 99 -1.71 -3.01 -8.78
C ILE A 99 -2.34 -3.20 -7.42
N THR A 100 -2.78 -2.10 -6.80
CA THR A 100 -3.50 -2.15 -5.53
C THR A 100 -4.91 -1.61 -5.72
N ALA A 101 -5.88 -2.43 -5.31
CA ALA A 101 -7.26 -1.99 -5.20
C ALA A 101 -7.64 -1.78 -3.74
N VAL A 102 -8.49 -0.77 -3.52
CA VAL A 102 -9.10 -0.47 -2.23
C VAL A 102 -10.60 -0.38 -2.40
N ALA A 103 -11.35 -0.93 -1.44
CA ALA A 103 -12.80 -0.88 -1.41
C ALA A 103 -13.29 -0.41 -0.04
N VAL A 104 -14.35 0.39 -0.04
CA VAL A 104 -14.99 0.94 1.14
C VAL A 104 -16.47 0.54 1.11
N SER A 105 -16.92 -0.14 2.16
CA SER A 105 -18.33 -0.43 2.40
C SER A 105 -18.87 0.42 3.54
N ARG A 106 -20.09 0.96 3.37
CA ARG A 106 -20.84 1.66 4.42
C ARG A 106 -22.34 1.45 4.20
N GLY A 107 -23.00 0.80 5.16
CA GLY A 107 -24.40 0.38 5.00
C GLY A 107 -24.59 -0.48 3.73
N LYS A 108 -25.44 -0.03 2.80
CA LYS A 108 -25.68 -0.72 1.51
C LYS A 108 -24.75 -0.30 0.37
N LYS A 109 -23.86 0.68 0.60
CA LYS A 109 -22.99 1.24 -0.44
C LYS A 109 -21.63 0.56 -0.40
N LEU A 110 -21.17 0.07 -1.55
CA LEU A 110 -19.83 -0.46 -1.76
C LEU A 110 -19.17 0.27 -2.92
N ARG A 111 -18.03 0.90 -2.68
CA ARG A 111 -17.24 1.61 -3.69
C ARG A 111 -15.81 1.07 -3.71
N SER A 112 -15.16 1.11 -4.87
CA SER A 112 -13.77 0.70 -5.04
C SER A 112 -13.01 1.70 -5.90
N ALA A 113 -11.69 1.70 -5.73
CA ALA A 113 -10.74 2.40 -6.57
C ALA A 113 -9.50 1.52 -6.76
N ILE A 114 -8.75 1.79 -7.83
CA ILE A 114 -7.56 1.03 -8.20
C ILE A 114 -6.44 2.02 -8.48
N GLU A 115 -5.23 1.67 -8.06
CA GLU A 115 -4.00 2.39 -8.37
C GLU A 115 -3.01 1.39 -8.99
N GLU A 116 -2.41 1.77 -10.11
CA GLU A 116 -1.40 0.99 -10.83
C GLU A 116 -0.09 1.77 -10.83
N VAL A 117 0.97 1.12 -10.38
CA VAL A 117 2.27 1.75 -10.18
C VAL A 117 3.34 0.97 -10.91
N ARG A 118 4.19 1.65 -11.68
CA ARG A 118 5.37 1.02 -12.28
C ARG A 118 6.50 1.04 -11.27
N VAL A 119 7.15 -0.10 -11.11
CA VAL A 119 8.30 -0.25 -10.22
C VAL A 119 9.44 -0.84 -11.04
N LYS A 120 10.60 -0.21 -10.97
CA LYS A 120 11.85 -0.65 -11.60
C LYS A 120 12.77 -1.19 -10.53
N PHE A 121 13.21 -2.43 -10.70
CA PHE A 121 14.30 -2.97 -9.91
C PHE A 121 15.65 -2.64 -10.53
N ARG A 122 16.64 -2.41 -9.66
CA ARG A 122 18.03 -2.52 -10.07
C ARG A 122 18.35 -3.97 -10.43
N ARG A 123 19.49 -4.20 -11.08
CA ARG A 123 19.97 -5.57 -11.27
C ARG A 123 20.42 -6.14 -9.92
N LEU A 124 19.93 -7.34 -9.61
CA LEU A 124 20.31 -8.15 -8.45
C LEU A 124 21.21 -9.28 -8.89
N ARG A 125 22.24 -9.55 -8.10
CA ARG A 125 23.04 -10.78 -8.19
C ARG A 125 22.39 -11.90 -7.36
N ASP A 126 22.76 -13.15 -7.66
CA ASP A 126 22.20 -14.32 -6.98
C ASP A 126 22.48 -14.32 -5.47
N ASP A 127 23.67 -13.87 -5.05
CA ASP A 127 24.04 -13.73 -3.63
C ASP A 127 23.15 -12.70 -2.90
N GLU A 128 22.79 -11.60 -3.56
CA GLU A 128 21.90 -10.59 -3.01
C GLU A 128 20.46 -11.11 -2.86
N ILE A 129 19.99 -11.92 -3.82
CA ILE A 129 18.67 -12.54 -3.78
C ILE A 129 18.57 -13.45 -2.57
N TRP A 130 19.54 -14.35 -2.38
CA TRP A 130 19.55 -15.28 -1.25
C TRP A 130 19.74 -14.58 0.09
N ALA A 131 20.59 -13.55 0.15
CA ALA A 131 20.74 -12.72 1.35
C ALA A 131 19.42 -12.04 1.72
N TYR A 132 18.66 -11.53 0.74
CA TYR A 132 17.35 -10.95 0.99
C TYR A 132 16.33 -11.99 1.49
N ILE A 133 16.31 -13.20 0.90
CA ILE A 133 15.45 -14.30 1.34
C ILE A 133 15.75 -14.71 2.78
N ALA A 134 17.04 -14.75 3.16
CA ALA A 134 17.47 -15.09 4.51
C ALA A 134 16.92 -14.13 5.60
N THR A 135 16.52 -12.91 5.23
CA THR A 135 15.85 -11.98 6.17
C THR A 135 14.43 -12.41 6.54
N GLY A 136 13.81 -13.32 5.77
CA GLY A 136 12.41 -13.70 5.89
C GLY A 136 11.42 -12.65 5.38
N GLU A 137 11.87 -11.42 5.07
CA GLU A 137 11.01 -10.36 4.53
C GLU A 137 10.21 -10.76 3.28
N PRO A 138 10.74 -11.47 2.27
CA PRO A 138 9.99 -11.66 1.03
C PRO A 138 8.78 -12.60 1.16
N MET A 139 8.76 -13.45 2.19
CA MET A 139 7.86 -14.62 2.24
C MET A 139 6.38 -14.29 2.40
N ASP A 140 6.04 -13.16 3.03
CA ASP A 140 4.64 -12.75 3.23
C ASP A 140 4.11 -11.80 2.13
N LYS A 141 4.88 -11.58 1.05
CA LYS A 141 4.66 -10.48 0.10
C LYS A 141 4.48 -10.98 -1.33
N ALA A 142 3.51 -10.39 -2.03
CA ALA A 142 3.31 -10.65 -3.44
C ALA A 142 4.55 -10.23 -4.25
N GLY A 143 5.01 -11.07 -5.17
CA GLY A 143 6.23 -10.84 -5.94
C GLY A 143 7.53 -11.00 -5.13
N ALA A 144 7.45 -11.57 -3.92
CA ALA A 144 8.59 -11.85 -3.06
C ALA A 144 9.44 -10.61 -2.71
N TYR A 145 8.85 -9.44 -2.55
CA TYR A 145 9.56 -8.27 -2.04
C TYR A 145 8.66 -7.27 -1.31
N GLY A 146 9.27 -6.45 -0.46
CA GLY A 146 8.65 -5.27 0.13
C GLY A 146 9.42 -4.01 -0.24
N ILE A 147 8.70 -2.92 -0.48
CA ILE A 147 9.30 -1.59 -0.71
C ILE A 147 9.84 -0.93 0.57
N GLN A 148 9.63 -1.57 1.72
CA GLN A 148 10.12 -1.18 3.03
C GLN A 148 11.11 -2.23 3.54
N GLY A 149 11.91 -1.88 4.55
CA GLY A 149 12.92 -2.78 5.10
C GLY A 149 14.09 -2.96 4.14
N PHE A 150 14.70 -4.15 4.13
CA PHE A 150 15.83 -4.44 3.24
C PHE A 150 15.45 -4.33 1.76
N GLY A 151 14.20 -4.65 1.41
CA GLY A 151 13.74 -4.55 0.02
C GLY A 151 13.71 -3.12 -0.54
N ALA A 152 13.80 -2.09 0.30
CA ALA A 152 13.99 -0.71 -0.15
C ALA A 152 15.30 -0.51 -0.94
N THR A 153 16.30 -1.38 -0.75
CA THR A 153 17.58 -1.35 -1.48
C THR A 153 17.52 -2.00 -2.87
N ILE A 154 16.39 -2.62 -3.21
CA ILE A 154 16.17 -3.34 -4.48
C ILE A 154 15.47 -2.44 -5.53
N VAL A 155 14.62 -1.53 -5.06
CA VAL A 155 13.82 -0.64 -5.92
C VAL A 155 14.68 0.53 -6.40
N GLU A 156 14.91 0.60 -7.71
CA GLU A 156 15.65 1.69 -8.35
C GLU A 156 14.75 2.90 -8.57
N ARG A 157 13.50 2.67 -9.01
CA ARG A 157 12.57 3.75 -9.34
C ARG A 157 11.11 3.32 -9.21
N ILE A 158 10.25 4.30 -8.90
CA ILE A 158 8.80 4.15 -8.83
C ILE A 158 8.17 5.26 -9.66
N GLU A 159 7.19 4.91 -10.48
CA GLU A 159 6.31 5.86 -11.17
C GLU A 159 4.87 5.60 -10.72
N GLY A 160 4.39 6.39 -9.76
CA GLY A 160 3.03 6.31 -9.20
C GLY A 160 3.01 6.44 -7.69
N ASP A 161 1.94 5.94 -7.06
CA ASP A 161 1.71 6.05 -5.62
C ASP A 161 2.53 5.04 -4.79
N TYR A 162 3.52 5.54 -4.05
CA TYR A 162 4.32 4.75 -3.11
C TYR A 162 3.46 3.95 -2.09
N PHE A 163 2.38 4.55 -1.58
CA PHE A 163 1.52 3.89 -0.59
C PHE A 163 0.69 2.77 -1.22
N ALA A 164 0.37 2.88 -2.50
CA ALA A 164 -0.23 1.79 -3.26
C ALA A 164 0.73 0.59 -3.35
N VAL A 165 2.03 0.82 -3.55
CA VAL A 165 3.05 -0.26 -3.55
C VAL A 165 3.18 -0.90 -2.17
N MET A 166 3.13 -0.10 -1.11
CA MET A 166 3.08 -0.63 0.27
C MET A 166 1.81 -1.46 0.55
N GLY A 167 0.73 -1.20 -0.19
CA GLY A 167 -0.48 -2.01 -0.21
C GLY A 167 -1.78 -1.28 0.14
N LEU A 168 -1.79 0.06 0.24
CA LEU A 168 -3.01 0.86 0.43
C LEU A 168 -2.86 2.28 -0.16
N PRO A 169 -3.53 2.61 -1.29
CA PRO A 169 -3.45 3.94 -1.90
C PRO A 169 -4.22 4.97 -1.06
N LEU A 170 -3.51 5.72 -0.22
CA LEU A 170 -4.11 6.58 0.80
C LEU A 170 -5.00 7.68 0.21
N VAL A 171 -4.55 8.33 -0.86
CA VAL A 171 -5.33 9.40 -1.53
C VAL A 171 -6.65 8.85 -2.07
N ARG A 172 -6.61 7.68 -2.74
CA ARG A 172 -7.82 7.00 -3.25
C ARG A 172 -8.74 6.60 -2.11
N LEU A 173 -8.19 6.02 -1.05
CA LEU A 173 -8.95 5.60 0.12
C LEU A 173 -9.69 6.79 0.75
N VAL A 174 -9.00 7.89 1.03
CA VAL A 174 -9.61 9.09 1.62
C VAL A 174 -10.69 9.66 0.71
N GLY A 175 -10.49 9.66 -0.61
CA GLY A 175 -11.53 10.03 -1.57
C GLY A 175 -12.79 9.17 -1.46
N LEU A 176 -12.65 7.85 -1.32
CA LEU A 176 -13.77 6.93 -1.11
C LEU A 176 -14.48 7.17 0.23
N LEU A 177 -13.71 7.44 1.30
CA LEU A 177 -14.24 7.73 2.63
C LEU A 177 -15.06 9.01 2.62
N THR A 178 -14.56 10.10 2.02
CA THR A 178 -15.29 11.37 1.93
C THR A 178 -16.61 11.23 1.16
N LEU A 179 -16.62 10.50 0.04
CA LEU A 179 -17.85 10.22 -0.73
C LEU A 179 -18.85 9.31 0.02
N SER A 180 -18.39 8.63 1.06
CA SER A 180 -19.22 7.79 1.92
C SER A 180 -19.80 8.54 3.12
N ILE A 181 -19.33 9.75 3.42
CA ILE A 181 -19.80 10.58 4.53
C ILE A 181 -20.96 11.46 4.08
N THR A 182 -22.13 11.27 4.70
CA THR A 182 -23.29 12.16 4.53
C THR A 182 -23.08 13.44 5.35
N ARG A 183 -23.48 14.62 4.85
CA ARG A 183 -23.30 15.96 5.49
C ARG A 183 -23.61 16.02 7.00
N ARG A 184 -24.52 15.17 7.50
CA ARG A 184 -24.93 15.09 8.90
C ARG A 184 -23.84 14.58 9.87
N SER A 185 -22.79 13.93 9.36
CA SER A 185 -21.67 13.38 10.14
C SER A 185 -20.46 14.33 10.20
N LEU A 186 -20.47 15.45 9.47
CA LEU A 186 -19.37 16.42 9.46
C LEU A 186 -19.43 17.41 10.64
N SER A 187 -20.53 17.47 11.39
CA SER A 187 -20.63 18.36 12.56
C SER A 187 -19.73 17.93 13.73
N ASN A 188 -19.27 16.68 13.75
CA ASN A 188 -18.38 16.14 14.79
C ASN A 188 -17.05 15.57 14.26
N ALA A 189 -16.84 15.55 12.94
CA ALA A 189 -15.61 15.06 12.35
C ALA A 189 -14.60 16.21 12.20
N SER A 190 -13.95 16.56 13.31
CA SER A 190 -12.75 17.39 13.26
C SER A 190 -11.65 16.61 12.52
N TRP A 191 -11.37 16.99 11.28
CA TRP A 191 -10.05 16.73 10.71
C TRP A 191 -9.01 17.34 11.66
N PRO A 192 -7.87 16.69 11.92
CA PRO A 192 -6.80 17.29 12.70
C PRO A 192 -6.07 18.31 11.82
N VAL A 193 -6.75 19.43 11.52
CA VAL A 193 -6.11 20.62 11.00
C VAL A 193 -5.74 21.47 12.21
N ALA A 194 -4.45 21.42 12.54
CA ALA A 194 -3.71 22.47 13.23
C ALA A 194 -4.27 22.96 14.58
N SER A 195 -4.18 22.16 15.63
CA SER A 195 -4.33 22.65 17.01
C SER A 195 -3.13 22.37 17.94
N SER A 196 -2.00 21.91 17.41
CA SER A 196 -0.80 21.63 18.23
C SER A 196 0.53 22.14 17.67
N ILE A 197 0.53 23.08 16.72
CA ILE A 197 1.71 23.92 16.49
C ILE A 197 1.61 25.09 17.47
N GLY A 198 2.15 24.88 18.68
CA GLY A 198 2.44 25.96 19.60
C GLY A 198 3.25 27.02 18.85
N THR A 199 2.77 28.26 18.89
CA THR A 199 3.40 29.42 18.28
C THR A 199 4.71 29.73 19.02
N GLN A 200 5.77 28.96 18.81
CA GLN A 200 7.11 29.46 19.06
C GLN A 200 7.49 30.34 17.88
N ARG A 201 7.47 31.65 18.11
CA ARG A 201 8.12 32.62 17.22
C ARG A 201 9.60 32.22 17.13
N ALA A 202 10.00 31.63 16.01
CA ALA A 202 11.40 31.53 15.66
C ALA A 202 11.93 32.97 15.46
N SER A 203 12.77 33.42 16.39
CA SER A 203 13.59 34.60 16.22
C SER A 203 14.69 34.23 15.23
N PHE A 204 14.57 34.67 13.98
CA PHE A 204 15.66 34.61 13.02
C PHE A 204 16.72 35.63 13.43
N THR A 205 17.76 35.19 14.13
CA THR A 205 19.03 35.91 14.16
C THR A 205 19.78 35.60 12.88
N SER A 206 20.02 36.63 12.07
CA SER A 206 20.84 36.56 10.86
C SER A 206 22.28 36.16 11.22
N GLN A 207 22.66 34.91 10.97
CA GLN A 207 24.07 34.54 10.85
C GLN A 207 24.41 34.49 9.36
N SER A 208 25.29 35.40 8.96
CA SER A 208 25.90 35.50 7.64
C SER A 208 26.73 34.25 7.34
N TRP A 209 26.38 33.53 6.28
CA TRP A 209 27.21 32.46 5.73
C TRP A 209 28.21 33.06 4.74
N SER A 210 29.49 33.07 5.12
CA SER A 210 30.60 33.42 4.22
C SER A 210 30.90 32.23 3.33
N PHE A 211 30.63 32.35 2.03
CA PHE A 211 31.12 31.40 1.02
C PHE A 211 32.63 31.59 0.85
N VAL A 212 33.40 30.54 1.11
CA VAL A 212 34.82 30.47 0.71
C VAL A 212 34.86 29.89 -0.70
N SER A 213 35.34 30.67 -1.67
CA SER A 213 35.61 30.22 -3.03
C SER A 213 36.89 29.36 -3.06
N PRO A 214 36.99 28.35 -3.94
CA PRO A 214 38.22 27.59 -4.09
C PRO A 214 39.24 28.39 -4.90
N GLU A 215 40.46 28.53 -4.36
CA GLU A 215 41.62 29.01 -5.10
C GLU A 215 42.05 27.96 -6.15
N THR A 216 42.55 28.50 -7.27
CA THR A 216 42.98 27.85 -8.52
C THR A 216 44.06 26.79 -8.37
#